data_AF-A0A2N9VV52-F1
#
_entry.id   AF-A0A2N9VV52-F1
#
_cell.length_a   1.000
_cell.length_b   1.000
_cell.length_c   1.000
_cell.angle_alpha   90.00
_cell.angle_beta   90.00
_cell.angle_gamma   90.00
#
_symmetry.space_group_name_H-M   'P 1'
#
loop_
_entity.id
_entity.type
_entity.pdbx_description
1 polymer ?
#
loop_
_entity_poly.entity_id
_entity_poly.type
_entity_poly.pdbx_seq_one_letter_code
_entity_poly.pdbx_strand_id
1 'polypeptide(L)'
;MRPLAQCQALLAAVLASAAAVVSTSVPAQERLAERAAMIETIKWHARSAPSAVEGQGIDPAVLKTMGKVPRHFFVPEEQRGAAYRDRPLPIGYGQTISQPFIVALMTDLINVGSGDVVLEIGTGSGYQAAVLSPLAAKVYSIEIIPELGERAAARLAGLRFDNVEVKLDDGYYGWRSHAPFDGIVVTAAASHIPPPLVEQLAKGGRMVVPVGGPFATQFLMLVEKQLDGSITTRQLLPVSFVPLRGGRAR
;
A
#
# COMPACT_ATOMS: atom_id res chain seq x y z
N MET A 1 -24.66 -87.50 14.34
CA MET A 1 -26.01 -87.47 13.73
C MET A 1 -26.37 -86.01 13.44
N ARG A 2 -26.76 -85.69 12.19
CA ARG A 2 -27.20 -84.35 11.69
C ARG A 2 -28.48 -83.87 12.44
N PRO A 3 -29.01 -82.62 12.34
CA PRO A 3 -28.87 -81.68 11.20
C PRO A 3 -29.03 -80.13 11.43
N LEU A 4 -28.82 -79.38 10.32
CA LEU A 4 -29.58 -78.22 9.76
C LEU A 4 -29.92 -76.96 10.60
N ALA A 5 -29.51 -75.79 10.08
CA ALA A 5 -30.33 -74.60 9.70
C ALA A 5 -29.39 -73.39 9.52
N GLN A 6 -29.00 -72.95 8.31
CA GLN A 6 -29.71 -72.09 7.35
C GLN A 6 -30.33 -70.79 7.90
N CYS A 7 -30.09 -69.72 7.13
CA CYS A 7 -30.86 -68.48 7.02
C CYS A 7 -30.65 -67.38 8.08
N GLN A 8 -29.86 -66.35 7.76
CA GLN A 8 -30.40 -65.13 7.12
C GLN A 8 -29.28 -64.10 6.87
N ALA A 9 -29.35 -63.50 5.68
CA ALA A 9 -28.47 -62.44 5.22
C ALA A 9 -28.68 -61.15 6.01
N LEU A 10 -27.59 -60.45 6.32
CA LEU A 10 -27.62 -59.02 6.65
C LEU A 10 -26.35 -58.38 6.08
N LEU A 11 -26.55 -57.64 4.99
CA LEU A 11 -25.61 -56.65 4.47
C LEU A 11 -25.29 -55.65 5.59
N ALA A 12 -24.06 -55.67 6.10
CA ALA A 12 -23.53 -54.54 6.86
C ALA A 12 -22.81 -53.60 5.88
N ALA A 13 -23.46 -52.48 5.59
CA ALA A 13 -22.94 -51.42 4.75
C ALA A 13 -21.64 -50.83 5.34
N VAL A 14 -20.60 -50.75 4.51
CA VAL A 14 -19.38 -50.00 4.80
C VAL A 14 -19.69 -48.51 4.67
N LEU A 15 -19.97 -47.85 5.79
CA LEU A 15 -19.95 -46.39 5.86
C LEU A 15 -18.53 -45.94 6.17
N ALA A 16 -17.70 -45.84 5.13
CA ALA A 16 -16.49 -45.06 5.19
C ALA A 16 -16.89 -43.59 5.29
N SER A 17 -16.81 -43.02 6.49
CA SER A 17 -16.96 -41.59 6.72
C SER A 17 -15.81 -40.87 6.02
N ALA A 18 -16.06 -40.38 4.80
CA ALA A 18 -15.22 -39.37 4.19
C ALA A 18 -15.42 -38.07 5.00
N ALA A 19 -14.60 -37.90 6.05
CA ALA A 19 -14.38 -36.58 6.62
C ALA A 19 -13.80 -35.73 5.49
N ALA A 20 -14.63 -34.88 4.90
CA ALA A 20 -14.22 -33.91 3.91
C ALA A 20 -13.10 -33.06 4.54
N VAL A 21 -11.87 -33.28 4.10
CA VAL A 21 -10.80 -32.31 4.27
C VAL A 21 -11.26 -31.08 3.51
N VAL A 22 -11.87 -30.13 4.22
CA VAL A 22 -12.14 -28.80 3.69
C VAL A 22 -10.77 -28.19 3.45
N SER A 23 -10.28 -28.35 2.23
CA SER A 23 -9.12 -27.62 1.72
C SER A 23 -9.38 -26.14 1.94
N THR A 24 -8.63 -25.51 2.84
CA THR A 24 -8.69 -24.08 3.15
C THR A 24 -8.10 -23.22 2.04
N SER A 25 -8.32 -23.57 0.77
CA SER A 25 -7.78 -22.89 -0.40
C SER A 25 -8.71 -21.78 -0.91
N VAL A 26 -9.31 -21.02 0.01
CA VAL A 26 -10.08 -19.81 -0.29
C VAL A 26 -9.23 -18.49 -0.45
N PRO A 27 -7.94 -18.31 -0.06
CA PRO A 27 -7.40 -16.93 0.06
C PRO A 27 -6.87 -16.22 -1.20
N ALA A 28 -6.75 -16.84 -2.38
CA ALA A 28 -6.08 -16.21 -3.53
C ALA A 28 -7.03 -15.62 -4.59
N GLN A 29 -8.28 -16.10 -4.66
CA GLN A 29 -9.26 -15.72 -5.69
C GLN A 29 -10.26 -14.66 -5.24
N GLU A 30 -10.19 -14.20 -3.99
CA GLU A 30 -11.17 -13.24 -3.45
C GLU A 30 -11.12 -11.91 -4.23
N ARG A 31 -12.29 -11.46 -4.67
CA ARG A 31 -12.51 -10.12 -5.24
C ARG A 31 -11.69 -9.77 -6.49
N LEU A 32 -11.26 -10.75 -7.29
CA LEU A 32 -10.48 -10.51 -8.51
C LEU A 32 -11.17 -9.56 -9.51
N ALA A 33 -12.48 -9.67 -9.68
CA ALA A 33 -13.24 -8.79 -10.57
C ALA A 33 -13.19 -7.31 -10.12
N GLU A 34 -13.36 -7.06 -8.81
CA GLU A 34 -13.27 -5.70 -8.26
C GLU A 34 -11.87 -5.11 -8.43
N ARG A 35 -10.83 -5.94 -8.29
CA ARG A 35 -9.43 -5.55 -8.48
C ARG A 35 -9.12 -5.22 -9.93
N ALA A 36 -9.58 -6.07 -10.86
CA ALA A 36 -9.44 -5.81 -12.29
C ALA A 36 -10.15 -4.50 -12.69
N ALA A 37 -11.36 -4.27 -12.16
CA ALA A 37 -12.08 -3.01 -12.37
C ALA A 37 -11.33 -1.80 -11.81
N MET A 38 -10.75 -1.91 -10.60
CA MET A 38 -9.89 -0.87 -10.02
C MET A 38 -8.70 -0.54 -10.94
N ILE A 39 -8.04 -1.54 -11.53
CA ILE A 39 -6.93 -1.32 -12.47
C ILE A 39 -7.38 -0.58 -13.72
N GLU A 40 -8.55 -0.91 -14.27
CA GLU A 40 -9.09 -0.18 -15.43
C GLU A 40 -9.45 1.27 -15.08
N THR A 41 -9.96 1.53 -13.88
CA THR A 41 -10.19 2.89 -13.38
C THR A 41 -8.87 3.67 -13.23
N ILE A 42 -7.82 3.06 -12.69
CA ILE A 42 -6.48 3.68 -12.59
C ILE A 42 -5.97 4.08 -13.97
N LYS A 43 -6.05 3.16 -14.96
CA LYS A 43 -5.64 3.43 -16.35
C LYS A 43 -6.45 4.56 -16.97
N TRP A 44 -7.75 4.61 -16.69
CA TRP A 44 -8.62 5.70 -17.17
C TRP A 44 -8.17 7.05 -16.62
N HIS A 45 -7.93 7.16 -15.31
CA HIS A 45 -7.43 8.39 -14.70
C HIS A 45 -6.05 8.81 -15.25
N ALA A 46 -5.14 7.85 -15.44
CA ALA A 46 -3.81 8.13 -16.01
C ALA A 46 -3.92 8.74 -17.43
N ARG A 47 -4.85 8.24 -18.26
CA ARG A 47 -5.12 8.84 -19.59
C ARG A 47 -5.73 10.23 -19.51
N SER A 48 -6.52 10.50 -18.48
CA SER A 48 -7.17 11.81 -18.27
C SER A 48 -6.27 12.85 -17.60
N ALA A 49 -5.11 12.46 -17.07
CA ALA A 49 -4.12 13.33 -16.44
C ALA A 49 -2.71 13.14 -17.04
N PRO A 50 -2.54 13.31 -18.36
CA PRO A 50 -1.30 12.92 -19.06
C PRO A 50 -0.06 13.68 -18.56
N SER A 51 -0.22 14.91 -18.06
CA SER A 51 0.89 15.69 -17.49
C SER A 51 1.44 15.09 -16.19
N ALA A 52 0.62 14.38 -15.43
CA ALA A 52 1.04 13.76 -14.17
C ALA A 52 1.77 12.44 -14.37
N VAL A 53 1.58 11.78 -15.51
CA VAL A 53 2.20 10.48 -15.88
C VAL A 53 3.14 10.61 -17.09
N GLU A 54 3.54 11.83 -17.42
CA GLU A 54 4.44 12.14 -18.55
C GLU A 54 4.01 11.53 -19.89
N GLY A 55 2.71 11.33 -20.09
CA GLY A 55 2.12 10.70 -21.28
C GLY A 55 2.36 9.19 -21.43
N GLN A 56 3.08 8.55 -20.50
CA GLN A 56 3.44 7.12 -20.56
C GLN A 56 2.40 6.21 -19.88
N GLY A 57 1.54 6.78 -19.04
CA GLY A 57 0.65 6.02 -18.17
C GLY A 57 1.37 5.49 -16.94
N ILE A 58 0.69 4.67 -16.15
CA ILE A 58 1.28 4.02 -14.96
C ILE A 58 2.04 2.76 -15.39
N ASP A 59 3.24 2.57 -14.85
CA ASP A 59 4.10 1.42 -15.10
C ASP A 59 3.32 0.09 -14.91
N PRO A 60 3.41 -0.84 -15.87
CA PRO A 60 2.77 -2.15 -15.78
C PRO A 60 3.12 -2.95 -14.52
N ALA A 61 4.33 -2.82 -13.98
CA ALA A 61 4.76 -3.42 -12.71
C ALA A 61 3.97 -2.86 -11.53
N VAL A 62 3.75 -1.54 -11.47
CA VAL A 62 2.91 -0.89 -10.45
C VAL A 62 1.47 -1.39 -10.56
N LEU A 63 0.88 -1.41 -11.76
CA LEU A 63 -0.47 -1.91 -11.98
C LEU A 63 -0.62 -3.40 -11.59
N LYS A 64 0.38 -4.23 -11.95
CA LYS A 64 0.41 -5.65 -11.58
C LYS A 64 0.46 -5.82 -10.06
N THR A 65 1.24 -5.01 -9.36
CA THR A 65 1.31 -5.04 -7.89
C THR A 65 0.01 -4.58 -7.25
N MET A 66 -0.56 -3.46 -7.70
CA MET A 66 -1.88 -2.98 -7.23
C MET A 66 -2.98 -4.05 -7.43
N GLY A 67 -2.91 -4.79 -8.53
CA GLY A 67 -3.79 -5.92 -8.82
C GLY A 67 -3.56 -7.15 -7.93
N LYS A 68 -2.42 -7.23 -7.21
CA LYS A 68 -2.00 -8.35 -6.33
C LYS A 68 -2.04 -8.05 -4.84
N VAL A 69 -1.95 -6.80 -4.42
CA VAL A 69 -2.15 -6.43 -3.00
C VAL A 69 -3.66 -6.40 -2.65
N PRO A 70 -4.13 -7.19 -1.66
CA PRO A 70 -5.54 -7.29 -1.30
C PRO A 70 -6.00 -6.10 -0.45
N ARG A 71 -6.33 -4.97 -1.10
CA ARG A 71 -6.68 -3.68 -0.44
C ARG A 71 -7.75 -3.78 0.65
N HIS A 72 -8.69 -4.73 0.55
CA HIS A 72 -9.74 -4.96 1.55
C HIS A 72 -9.23 -5.44 2.92
N PHE A 73 -8.00 -5.97 3.03
CA PHE A 73 -7.38 -6.24 4.33
C PHE A 73 -6.84 -4.99 5.02
N PHE A 74 -6.69 -3.89 4.30
CA PHE A 74 -6.14 -2.61 4.78
C PHE A 74 -7.21 -1.58 5.13
N VAL A 75 -8.46 -2.00 5.24
CA VAL A 75 -9.58 -1.16 5.66
C VAL A 75 -10.39 -1.83 6.76
N PRO A 76 -11.11 -1.06 7.60
CA PRO A 76 -12.08 -1.61 8.54
C PRO A 76 -13.14 -2.49 7.84
N GLU A 77 -13.74 -3.42 8.59
CA GLU A 77 -14.67 -4.41 8.03
C GLU A 77 -15.84 -3.76 7.29
N GLU A 78 -16.42 -2.72 7.87
CA GLU A 78 -17.52 -1.92 7.32
C GLU A 78 -17.15 -1.21 6.00
N GLN A 79 -15.86 -1.00 5.74
CA GLN A 79 -15.37 -0.37 4.50
C GLN A 79 -15.01 -1.38 3.41
N ARG A 80 -14.97 -2.69 3.70
CA ARG A 80 -14.52 -3.72 2.73
C ARG A 80 -15.36 -3.75 1.46
N GLY A 81 -16.67 -3.50 1.55
CA GLY A 81 -17.56 -3.40 0.39
C GLY A 81 -17.25 -2.23 -0.57
N ALA A 82 -16.44 -1.26 -0.14
CA ALA A 82 -15.99 -0.14 -0.94
C ALA A 82 -14.47 -0.15 -1.22
N ALA A 83 -13.73 -1.17 -0.77
CA ALA A 83 -12.27 -1.19 -0.74
C ALA A 83 -11.60 -0.87 -2.09
N TYR A 84 -12.22 -1.29 -3.19
CA TYR A 84 -11.70 -1.13 -4.55
C TYR A 84 -12.35 0.00 -5.35
N ARG A 85 -13.24 0.79 -4.73
CA ARG A 85 -13.74 2.03 -5.34
C ARG A 85 -12.62 3.05 -5.37
N ASP A 86 -12.53 3.83 -6.44
CA ASP A 86 -11.47 4.81 -6.60
C ASP A 86 -11.72 6.10 -5.80
N ARG A 87 -11.62 5.98 -4.47
CA ARG A 87 -11.80 7.06 -3.50
C ARG A 87 -11.08 6.75 -2.19
N PRO A 88 -10.77 7.75 -1.34
CA PRO A 88 -10.27 7.48 0.00
C PRO A 88 -11.35 6.83 0.89
N LEU A 89 -10.92 6.04 1.88
CA LEU A 89 -11.80 5.41 2.88
C LEU A 89 -11.26 5.64 4.29
N PRO A 90 -12.11 5.85 5.31
CA PRO A 90 -11.66 6.04 6.68
C PRO A 90 -11.02 4.78 7.25
N ILE A 91 -9.95 4.95 8.04
CA ILE A 91 -9.22 3.85 8.71
C ILE A 91 -9.13 4.03 10.24
N GLY A 92 -9.90 4.97 10.78
CA GLY A 92 -9.89 5.40 12.18
C GLY A 92 -8.94 6.57 12.44
N TYR A 93 -8.99 7.12 13.66
CA TYR A 93 -8.10 8.20 14.12
C TYR A 93 -8.08 9.46 13.23
N GLY A 94 -9.19 9.71 12.51
CA GLY A 94 -9.29 10.81 11.54
C GLY A 94 -8.43 10.63 10.28
N GLN A 95 -7.89 9.43 10.04
CA GLN A 95 -7.05 9.12 8.88
C GLN A 95 -7.84 8.36 7.81
N THR A 96 -7.30 8.37 6.59
CA THR A 96 -7.86 7.65 5.44
C THR A 96 -6.79 6.82 4.74
N ILE A 97 -7.21 5.72 4.11
CA ILE A 97 -6.43 5.06 3.06
C ILE A 97 -6.64 5.84 1.75
N SER A 98 -5.57 6.21 1.06
CA SER A 98 -5.62 7.05 -0.15
C SER A 98 -6.34 6.39 -1.32
N GLN A 99 -6.92 7.21 -2.21
CA GLN A 99 -7.52 6.78 -3.48
C GLN A 99 -6.55 5.86 -4.29
N PRO A 100 -7.00 4.70 -4.80
CA PRO A 100 -6.18 3.79 -5.61
C PRO A 100 -5.39 4.45 -6.74
N PHE A 101 -5.99 5.35 -7.52
CA PHE A 101 -5.26 6.10 -8.55
C PHE A 101 -4.09 6.91 -7.97
N ILE A 102 -4.30 7.61 -6.86
CA ILE A 102 -3.25 8.41 -6.21
C ILE A 102 -2.13 7.50 -5.66
N VAL A 103 -2.46 6.34 -5.08
CA VAL A 103 -1.45 5.34 -4.67
C VAL A 103 -0.62 4.88 -5.87
N ALA A 104 -1.28 4.51 -6.97
CA ALA A 104 -0.59 4.06 -8.18
C ALA A 104 0.31 5.16 -8.77
N LEU A 105 -0.19 6.39 -8.87
CA LEU A 105 0.55 7.55 -9.36
C LEU A 105 1.77 7.86 -8.48
N MET A 106 1.61 7.91 -7.17
CA MET A 106 2.73 8.20 -6.25
C MET A 106 3.80 7.10 -6.30
N THR A 107 3.39 5.84 -6.44
CA THR A 107 4.30 4.70 -6.58
C THR A 107 5.09 4.76 -7.89
N ASP A 108 4.41 5.12 -8.98
CA ASP A 108 5.00 5.26 -10.31
C ASP A 108 6.02 6.41 -10.36
N LEU A 109 5.67 7.57 -9.79
CA LEU A 109 6.48 8.78 -9.82
C LEU A 109 7.85 8.64 -9.16
N ILE A 110 7.96 7.84 -8.09
CA ILE A 110 9.25 7.61 -7.42
C ILE A 110 10.17 6.69 -8.23
N ASN A 111 9.65 5.98 -9.24
CA ASN A 111 10.41 5.20 -10.22
C ASN A 111 11.46 4.27 -9.60
N VAL A 112 11.04 3.47 -8.61
CA VAL A 112 11.92 2.57 -7.87
C VAL A 112 11.96 1.18 -8.50
N GLY A 113 13.12 0.54 -8.45
CA GLY A 113 13.38 -0.83 -8.87
C GLY A 113 13.65 -1.80 -7.72
N SER A 114 13.74 -3.10 -8.03
CA SER A 114 13.85 -4.15 -7.01
C SER A 114 15.14 -4.13 -6.18
N GLY A 115 16.12 -3.28 -6.53
CA GLY A 115 17.34 -3.06 -5.77
C GLY A 115 17.27 -1.87 -4.81
N ASP A 116 16.21 -1.07 -4.88
CA ASP A 116 16.16 0.26 -4.29
C ASP A 116 15.61 0.24 -2.86
N VAL A 117 15.96 1.27 -2.09
CA VAL A 117 15.49 1.47 -0.72
C VAL A 117 14.53 2.65 -0.67
N VAL A 118 13.34 2.41 -0.12
CA VAL A 118 12.25 3.39 -0.10
C VAL A 118 11.90 3.82 1.33
N LEU A 119 11.62 5.10 1.51
CA LEU A 119 11.00 5.64 2.72
C LEU A 119 9.56 6.07 2.44
N GLU A 120 8.63 5.58 3.24
CA GLU A 120 7.25 6.05 3.31
C GLU A 120 7.04 6.87 4.60
N ILE A 121 6.43 8.05 4.47
CA ILE A 121 5.99 8.86 5.61
C ILE A 121 4.46 8.83 5.67
N GLY A 122 3.92 8.28 6.75
CA GLY A 122 2.49 8.05 6.96
C GLY A 122 2.09 6.61 6.61
N THR A 123 2.50 5.63 7.42
CA THR A 123 2.12 4.22 7.21
C THR A 123 0.61 4.04 7.12
N GLY A 124 -0.16 4.72 7.95
CA GLY A 124 -1.62 4.67 7.98
C GLY A 124 -2.13 3.24 8.15
N SER A 125 -2.75 2.69 7.09
CA SER A 125 -3.21 1.31 7.10
C SER A 125 -2.13 0.28 6.75
N GLY A 126 -1.02 0.72 6.17
CA GLY A 126 0.06 -0.09 5.60
C GLY A 126 -0.12 -0.43 4.11
N TYR A 127 -1.17 0.07 3.44
CA TYR A 127 -1.45 -0.32 2.05
C TYR A 127 -0.41 0.17 1.05
N GLN A 128 0.04 1.43 1.16
CA GLN A 128 1.05 1.99 0.26
C GLN A 128 2.41 1.31 0.50
N ALA A 129 2.82 1.07 1.75
CA ALA A 129 3.94 0.20 2.10
C ALA A 129 3.86 -1.20 1.44
N ALA A 130 2.69 -1.84 1.49
CA ALA A 130 2.46 -3.16 0.88
C ALA A 130 2.55 -3.13 -0.66
N VAL A 131 2.17 -2.01 -1.28
CA VAL A 131 2.32 -1.79 -2.74
C VAL A 131 3.78 -1.52 -3.11
N LEU A 132 4.56 -0.86 -2.25
CA LEU A 132 5.98 -0.61 -2.48
C LEU A 132 6.84 -1.87 -2.27
N SER A 133 6.46 -2.71 -1.31
CA SER A 133 7.20 -3.91 -0.89
C SER A 133 7.71 -4.79 -2.05
N PRO A 134 6.89 -5.23 -3.02
CA PRO A 134 7.38 -6.09 -4.12
C PRO A 134 8.10 -5.33 -5.24
N LEU A 135 8.19 -4.00 -5.15
CA LEU A 135 8.84 -3.14 -6.15
C LEU A 135 10.22 -2.65 -5.69
N ALA A 136 10.57 -2.83 -4.41
CA ALA A 136 11.79 -2.33 -3.79
C ALA A 136 12.53 -3.43 -3.03
N ALA A 137 13.83 -3.26 -2.78
CA ALA A 137 14.60 -4.18 -1.93
C ALA A 137 14.12 -4.08 -0.47
N LYS A 138 13.90 -2.87 0.02
CA LYS A 138 13.50 -2.59 1.41
C LYS A 138 12.60 -1.35 1.46
N VAL A 139 11.56 -1.42 2.28
CA VAL A 139 10.67 -0.29 2.56
C VAL A 139 10.72 0.04 4.04
N TYR A 140 11.09 1.27 4.37
CA TYR A 140 10.96 1.83 5.70
C TYR A 140 9.72 2.71 5.72
N SER A 141 8.89 2.61 6.75
CA SER A 141 7.66 3.37 6.87
C SER A 141 7.55 3.99 8.27
N ILE A 142 7.21 5.26 8.35
CA ILE A 142 7.03 5.97 9.63
C ILE A 142 5.56 6.33 9.84
N GLU A 143 5.06 6.06 11.04
CA GLU A 143 3.72 6.47 11.49
C GLU A 143 3.79 7.24 12.81
N ILE A 144 3.03 8.32 12.90
CA ILE A 144 2.99 9.18 14.09
C ILE A 144 1.91 8.74 15.08
N ILE A 145 0.86 8.04 14.63
CA ILE A 145 -0.24 7.53 15.46
C ILE A 145 0.06 6.08 15.87
N PRO A 146 0.41 5.80 17.14
CA PRO A 146 0.85 4.49 17.59
C PRO A 146 -0.12 3.36 17.21
N GLU A 147 -1.42 3.56 17.40
CA GLU A 147 -2.43 2.54 17.14
C GLU A 147 -2.60 2.24 15.66
N LEU A 148 -2.25 3.16 14.76
CA LEU A 148 -2.20 2.89 13.32
C LEU A 148 -0.94 2.13 12.97
N GLY A 149 0.22 2.59 13.45
CA GLY A 149 1.51 1.99 13.13
C GLY A 149 1.64 0.55 13.62
N GLU A 150 1.21 0.27 14.86
CA GLU A 150 1.20 -1.10 15.41
C GLU A 150 0.27 -2.03 14.63
N ARG A 151 -0.96 -1.56 14.31
CA ARG A 151 -1.91 -2.35 13.51
C ARG A 151 -1.40 -2.58 12.09
N ALA A 152 -0.74 -1.59 11.49
CA ALA A 152 -0.15 -1.72 10.16
C ALA A 152 1.02 -2.71 10.17
N ALA A 153 1.94 -2.60 11.14
CA ALA A 153 3.06 -3.52 11.30
C ALA A 153 2.59 -4.98 11.46
N ALA A 154 1.63 -5.22 12.36
CA ALA A 154 1.05 -6.55 12.58
C ALA A 154 0.36 -7.10 11.30
N ARG A 155 -0.38 -6.24 10.58
CA ARG A 155 -1.03 -6.62 9.31
C ARG A 155 -0.01 -6.96 8.23
N LEU A 156 1.02 -6.14 8.05
CA LEU A 156 2.06 -6.33 7.05
C LEU A 156 2.83 -7.64 7.30
N ALA A 157 3.19 -7.91 8.57
CA ALA A 157 3.79 -9.18 8.96
C ALA A 157 2.86 -10.37 8.72
N GLY A 158 1.58 -10.26 9.11
CA GLY A 158 0.58 -11.31 8.89
C GLY A 158 0.32 -11.63 7.41
N LEU A 159 0.50 -10.63 6.54
CA LEU A 159 0.38 -10.76 5.08
C LEU A 159 1.72 -11.06 4.38
N ARG A 160 2.82 -11.24 5.13
CA ARG A 160 4.17 -11.58 4.64
C ARG A 160 4.81 -10.52 3.75
N PHE A 161 4.61 -9.24 4.07
CA PHE A 161 5.39 -8.14 3.49
C PHE A 161 6.68 -7.95 4.30
N ASP A 162 7.56 -8.96 4.23
CA ASP A 162 8.68 -9.14 5.16
C ASP A 162 9.81 -8.10 5.01
N ASN A 163 9.87 -7.39 3.87
CA ASN A 163 10.83 -6.32 3.62
C ASN A 163 10.29 -4.92 4.00
N VAL A 164 9.17 -4.84 4.72
CA VAL A 164 8.63 -3.58 5.24
C VAL A 164 8.96 -3.46 6.73
N GLU A 165 9.51 -2.33 7.13
CA GLU A 165 9.80 -2.00 8.52
C GLU A 165 9.07 -0.73 8.94
N VAL A 166 8.25 -0.83 9.99
CA VAL A 166 7.44 0.28 10.49
C VAL A 166 8.07 0.82 11.76
N LYS A 167 8.21 2.15 11.84
CA LYS A 167 8.65 2.87 13.03
C LYS A 167 7.61 3.87 13.48
N LEU A 168 7.39 3.92 14.80
CA LEU A 168 6.58 4.95 15.43
C LEU A 168 7.45 6.18 15.71
N ASP A 169 7.28 7.25 14.93
CA ASP A 169 8.05 8.49 15.10
C ASP A 169 7.41 9.67 14.35
N ASP A 170 7.99 10.85 14.52
CA ASP A 170 7.70 12.01 13.70
C ASP A 170 8.37 11.89 12.32
N GLY A 171 7.56 11.59 11.31
CA GLY A 171 8.00 11.42 9.93
C GLY A 171 8.56 12.67 9.26
N TYR A 172 8.35 13.88 9.81
CA TYR A 172 8.95 15.11 9.27
C TYR A 172 10.48 15.03 9.19
N TYR A 173 11.10 14.33 10.15
CA TYR A 173 12.55 14.17 10.24
C TYR A 173 13.12 12.99 9.44
N GLY A 174 12.26 12.17 8.82
CA GLY A 174 12.67 10.97 8.11
C GLY A 174 13.35 9.92 9.00
N TRP A 175 14.18 9.06 8.39
CA TRP A 175 14.86 7.97 9.08
C TRP A 175 16.37 7.95 8.76
N ARG A 176 17.10 8.91 9.34
CA ARG A 176 18.51 9.17 9.03
C ARG A 176 19.44 7.95 9.08
N SER A 177 19.20 6.99 9.96
CA SER A 177 20.05 5.78 10.07
C SER A 177 19.94 4.83 8.89
N HIS A 178 18.93 4.97 8.03
CA HIS A 178 18.74 4.16 6.82
C HIS A 178 18.85 4.96 5.53
N ALA A 179 19.10 6.26 5.62
CA ALA A 179 19.37 7.10 4.47
C ALA A 179 20.73 6.72 3.83
N PRO A 180 20.92 6.97 2.52
CA PRO A 180 19.98 7.63 1.61
C PRO A 180 18.87 6.70 1.08
N PHE A 181 17.78 7.29 0.60
CA PHE A 181 16.64 6.59 -0.02
C PHE A 181 16.55 6.90 -1.51
N ASP A 182 16.35 5.89 -2.35
CA ASP A 182 16.15 6.06 -3.79
C ASP A 182 14.76 6.62 -4.09
N GLY A 183 13.76 6.25 -3.28
CA GLY A 183 12.39 6.76 -3.35
C GLY A 183 11.89 7.25 -1.99
N ILE A 184 11.19 8.38 -1.97
CA ILE A 184 10.45 8.84 -0.78
C ILE A 184 8.99 9.13 -1.14
N VAL A 185 8.05 8.56 -0.39
CA VAL A 185 6.61 8.78 -0.56
C VAL A 185 6.05 9.38 0.72
N VAL A 186 5.48 10.59 0.64
CA VAL A 186 4.82 11.23 1.79
C VAL A 186 3.32 11.18 1.58
N THR A 187 2.58 10.48 2.45
CA THR A 187 1.13 10.24 2.32
C THR A 187 0.29 11.15 3.23
N ALA A 188 0.85 12.30 3.61
CA ALA A 188 0.18 13.37 4.33
C ALA A 188 0.65 14.73 3.80
N ALA A 189 -0.22 15.74 3.81
CA ALA A 189 0.09 17.06 3.27
C ALA A 189 1.02 17.84 4.20
N ALA A 190 2.21 18.16 3.70
CA ALA A 190 3.14 19.05 4.38
C ALA A 190 2.86 20.52 4.02
N SER A 191 3.20 21.45 4.92
CA SER A 191 3.09 22.89 4.63
C SER A 191 4.13 23.37 3.62
N HIS A 192 5.24 22.65 3.51
CA HIS A 192 6.36 22.85 2.59
C HIS A 192 7.05 21.50 2.36
N ILE A 193 7.89 21.41 1.33
CA ILE A 193 8.73 20.24 1.09
C ILE A 193 9.69 20.09 2.29
N PRO A 194 9.66 18.99 3.07
CA PRO A 194 10.48 18.88 4.28
C PRO A 194 11.98 18.80 3.95
N PRO A 195 12.82 19.77 4.39
CA PRO A 195 14.25 19.75 4.14
C PRO A 195 14.96 18.45 4.60
N PRO A 196 14.63 17.87 5.77
CA PRO A 196 15.25 16.61 6.20
C PRO A 196 15.04 15.44 5.22
N LEU A 197 13.92 15.42 4.49
CA LEU A 197 13.64 14.36 3.51
C LEU A 197 14.43 14.59 2.21
N VAL A 198 14.61 15.85 1.78
CA VAL A 198 15.46 16.20 0.62
C VAL A 198 16.93 15.85 0.89
N GLU A 199 17.41 16.06 2.11
CA GLU A 199 18.75 15.67 2.54
C GLU A 199 18.95 14.15 2.45
N GLN A 200 17.94 13.37 2.87
CA GLN A 200 17.96 11.91 2.91
C GLN A 200 17.67 11.26 1.55
N LEU A 201 17.24 12.02 0.55
CA LEU A 201 17.05 11.51 -0.81
C LEU A 201 18.41 11.21 -1.46
N ALA A 202 18.53 10.06 -2.12
CA ALA A 202 19.71 9.66 -2.87
C ALA A 202 19.91 10.54 -4.11
N LYS A 203 21.15 10.60 -4.61
CA LYS A 203 21.41 11.17 -5.93
C LYS A 203 20.78 10.28 -6.99
N GLY A 204 20.03 10.86 -7.91
CA GLY A 204 19.16 10.13 -8.85
C GLY A 204 17.79 9.75 -8.25
N GLY A 205 17.59 9.94 -6.94
CA GLY A 205 16.37 9.58 -6.25
C GLY A 205 15.23 10.57 -6.46
N ARG A 206 14.02 10.10 -6.20
CA ARG A 206 12.78 10.86 -6.37
C ARG A 206 11.91 10.83 -5.12
N MET A 207 11.28 11.96 -4.81
CA MET A 207 10.32 12.09 -3.74
C MET A 207 8.99 12.64 -4.27
N VAL A 208 7.89 12.03 -3.85
CA VAL A 208 6.55 12.55 -4.09
C VAL A 208 5.91 12.98 -2.76
N VAL A 209 5.41 14.21 -2.71
CA VAL A 209 4.86 14.81 -1.50
C VAL A 209 3.70 15.75 -1.80
N PRO A 210 2.54 15.62 -1.15
CA PRO A 210 1.49 16.61 -1.16
C PRO A 210 1.93 17.85 -0.38
N VAL A 211 1.86 19.03 -0.99
CA VAL A 211 2.23 20.30 -0.36
C VAL A 211 1.08 21.28 -0.47
N GLY A 212 0.70 21.87 0.66
CA GLY A 212 -0.28 22.95 0.73
C GLY A 212 -0.41 23.49 2.14
N GLY A 213 -0.45 24.82 2.27
CA GLY A 213 -0.69 25.48 3.56
C GLY A 213 -2.12 25.25 4.07
N PRO A 214 -2.40 25.58 5.35
CA PRO A 214 -3.75 25.58 5.88
C PRO A 214 -4.69 26.39 4.99
N PHE A 215 -5.86 25.83 4.66
CA PHE A 215 -6.89 26.45 3.81
C PHE A 215 -6.50 26.70 2.35
N ALA A 216 -5.30 26.28 1.91
CA ALA A 216 -4.89 26.35 0.52
C ALA A 216 -5.15 25.03 -0.21
N THR A 217 -5.29 25.09 -1.54
CA THR A 217 -5.25 23.89 -2.38
C THR A 217 -3.90 23.21 -2.23
N GLN A 218 -3.91 21.91 -1.93
CA GLN A 218 -2.71 21.10 -1.89
C GLN A 218 -2.41 20.59 -3.30
N PHE A 219 -1.15 20.55 -3.66
CA PHE A 219 -0.70 19.95 -4.92
C PHE A 219 0.24 18.79 -4.64
N LEU A 220 0.14 17.75 -5.46
CA LEU A 220 1.13 16.69 -5.48
C LEU A 220 2.40 17.24 -6.15
N MET A 221 3.49 17.24 -5.41
CA MET A 221 4.80 17.72 -5.86
C MET A 221 5.72 16.53 -6.10
N LEU A 222 6.44 16.55 -7.22
CA LEU A 222 7.58 15.66 -7.46
C LEU A 222 8.86 16.45 -7.24
N VAL A 223 9.76 15.86 -6.45
CA VAL A 223 11.09 16.38 -6.15
C VAL A 223 12.10 15.37 -6.67
N GLU A 224 13.03 15.81 -7.50
CA GLU A 224 14.06 14.95 -8.09
C GLU A 224 15.43 15.50 -7.68
N LYS A 225 16.28 14.63 -7.15
CA LYS A 225 17.66 14.98 -6.82
C LYS A 225 18.56 14.47 -7.93
N GLN A 226 19.12 15.38 -8.70
CA GLN A 226 19.99 15.07 -9.83
C GLN A 226 21.30 14.43 -9.35
N LEU A 227 22.03 13.78 -10.27
CA LEU A 227 23.31 13.12 -9.95
C LEU A 227 24.39 14.09 -9.45
N ASP A 228 24.34 15.35 -9.90
CA ASP A 228 25.21 16.42 -9.41
C ASP A 228 24.80 16.93 -8.00
N GLY A 229 23.64 16.52 -7.49
CA GLY A 229 23.08 16.90 -6.20
C GLY A 229 22.11 18.09 -6.25
N SER A 230 21.90 18.70 -7.42
CA SER A 230 20.90 19.75 -7.60
C SER A 230 19.48 19.20 -7.45
N ILE A 231 18.54 20.06 -7.05
CA ILE A 231 17.13 19.70 -6.81
C ILE A 231 16.24 20.36 -7.85
N THR A 232 15.37 19.57 -8.46
CA THR A 232 14.30 20.05 -9.33
C THR A 232 12.95 19.67 -8.75
N THR A 233 11.97 20.58 -8.86
CA THR A 233 10.62 20.36 -8.34
C THR A 233 9.56 20.60 -9.41
N ARG A 234 8.55 19.74 -9.47
CA ARG A 234 7.41 19.87 -10.38
C ARG A 234 6.10 19.77 -9.62
N GLN A 235 5.18 20.67 -9.93
CA GLN A 235 3.79 20.59 -9.48
C GLN A 235 2.99 19.76 -10.47
N LEU A 236 2.26 18.73 -10.00
CA LEU A 236 1.58 17.77 -10.86
C LEU A 236 0.07 18.02 -10.94
N LEU A 237 -0.67 17.76 -9.86
CA LEU A 237 -2.13 17.87 -9.83
C LEU A 237 -2.64 18.24 -8.42
N PRO A 238 -3.83 18.84 -8.31
CA PRO A 238 -4.43 19.14 -7.01
C PRO A 238 -4.87 17.87 -6.30
N VAL A 239 -4.58 17.77 -5.00
CA VAL A 239 -4.89 16.63 -4.14
C VAL A 239 -5.52 17.10 -2.82
N SER A 240 -6.01 16.15 -2.03
CA SER A 240 -6.47 16.40 -0.66
C SER A 240 -6.05 15.26 0.24
N PHE A 241 -5.09 15.55 1.11
CA PHE A 241 -4.53 14.65 2.10
C PHE A 241 -4.75 15.22 3.51
N VAL A 242 -4.76 14.33 4.49
CA VAL A 242 -4.66 14.68 5.91
C VAL A 242 -3.34 15.41 6.17
N PRO A 243 -3.27 16.36 7.11
CA PRO A 243 -2.05 17.13 7.36
C PRO A 243 -0.94 16.24 7.93
N LEU A 244 0.29 16.44 7.46
CA LEU A 244 1.49 15.92 8.11
C LEU A 244 1.66 16.65 9.44
N ARG A 245 1.43 15.93 10.53
CA ARG A 245 1.56 16.45 11.89
C ARG A 245 3.01 16.29 12.35
N GLY A 246 3.44 17.19 13.23
CA GLY A 246 4.71 17.09 13.94
C GLY A 246 4.51 17.00 15.45
N GLY A 247 5.55 16.55 16.15
CA GLY A 247 5.56 16.37 17.61
C GLY A 247 5.52 14.90 18.03
N ARG A 248 5.97 14.61 19.27
CA ARG A 248 5.88 13.25 19.82
C ARG A 248 4.41 12.82 19.91
N ALA A 249 4.13 11.62 19.42
CA ALA A 249 2.89 10.89 19.69
C ALA A 249 2.52 11.07 21.17
N ARG A 250 1.36 11.65 21.45
CA ARG A 250 0.81 11.74 22.80
C ARG A 250 -0.05 10.52 23.06
#